data_AF-C0SW53-F1
#
_entry.id   AF-C0SW53-F1
#
_cell.length_a   1.000
_cell.length_b   1.000
_cell.length_c   1.000
_cell.angle_alpha   90.00
_cell.angle_beta   90.00
_cell.angle_gamma   90.00
#
_symmetry.space_group_name_H-M   'P 1'
#
loop_
_entity.id
_entity.type
_entity.pdbx_description
1 polymer ?
#
loop_
_entity_poly.entity_id
_entity_poly.type
_entity_poly.pdbx_seq_one_letter_code
_entity_poly.pdbx_strand_id
1 'polypeptide(L)'
;AQAGGRSSQFCISVGRTGPAEYNNLQECFDGKIGPETLYKIEDSRVKESAKTRLLLHEVLSSISFGSLGAENIRGGNGKDGCNLVRADNNGILKGGSPTRHNLTWGGGVMNFGS
;
A
#
# COMPACT_ATOMS: atom_id res chain seq x y z
N ALA A 1 1.85 -5.64 0.07
CA ALA A 1 1.49 -6.78 -0.79
C ALA A 1 2.04 -8.09 -0.24
N GLN A 2 3.37 -8.25 -0.12
CA GLN A 2 3.97 -9.51 0.36
C GLN A 2 3.69 -9.84 1.84
N ALA A 3 3.40 -8.83 2.66
CA ALA A 3 2.91 -9.01 4.04
C ALA A 3 1.42 -9.43 4.06
N GLY A 4 1.11 -10.54 3.40
CA GLY A 4 -0.18 -11.22 3.41
C GLY A 4 0.02 -12.66 3.85
N GLY A 5 -0.64 -13.06 4.93
CA GLY A 5 -0.58 -14.42 5.47
C GLY A 5 -1.65 -15.34 4.89
N ARG A 6 -1.60 -16.62 5.27
CA ARG A 6 -2.67 -17.60 4.99
C ARG A 6 -3.93 -17.39 5.85
N SER A 7 -3.80 -16.65 6.96
CA SER A 7 -4.86 -16.30 7.90
C SER A 7 -5.48 -14.94 7.55
N SER A 8 -6.46 -14.48 8.33
CA SER A 8 -7.00 -13.10 8.28
C SER A 8 -5.96 -12.02 8.68
N GLN A 9 -4.66 -12.30 8.54
CA GLN A 9 -3.57 -11.38 8.81
C GLN A 9 -2.95 -10.88 7.52
N PHE A 10 -2.99 -9.56 7.31
CA PHE A 10 -2.56 -8.93 6.06
C PHE A 10 -2.39 -7.43 6.25
N CYS A 11 -1.59 -6.82 5.37
CA CYS A 11 -1.38 -5.36 5.34
C CYS A 11 -2.11 -4.62 4.21
N ILE A 12 -2.71 -5.34 3.27
CA ILE A 12 -3.55 -4.76 2.22
C ILE A 12 -4.83 -5.59 2.18
N SER A 13 -5.97 -4.95 2.41
CA SER A 13 -7.29 -5.57 2.44
C SER A 13 -8.10 -5.29 1.18
N VAL A 14 -9.09 -6.13 0.88
CA VAL A 14 -10.16 -5.82 -0.06
C VAL A 14 -11.43 -5.52 0.74
N GLY A 15 -11.73 -4.23 0.93
CA GLY A 15 -12.77 -3.80 1.86
C GLY A 15 -12.43 -4.21 3.30
N ARG A 16 -13.26 -5.06 3.92
CA ARG A 16 -13.08 -5.52 5.32
C ARG A 16 -12.34 -6.86 5.44
N THR A 17 -11.94 -7.49 4.34
CA THR A 17 -11.46 -8.88 4.36
C THR A 17 -10.20 -9.10 3.53
N GLY A 18 -9.52 -10.20 3.87
CA GLY A 18 -8.51 -10.91 3.09
C GLY A 18 -7.20 -10.18 2.84
N PRO A 19 -6.10 -10.93 2.60
CA PRO A 19 -4.97 -10.38 1.86
C PRO A 19 -5.44 -10.07 0.43
N ALA A 20 -5.19 -8.85 -0.03
CA ALA A 20 -5.37 -8.53 -1.44
C ALA A 20 -4.39 -9.33 -2.30
N GLU A 21 -4.92 -10.04 -3.30
CA GLU A 21 -4.15 -10.84 -4.25
C GLU A 21 -3.90 -10.05 -5.54
N TYR A 22 -3.13 -10.61 -6.47
CA TYR A 22 -2.74 -9.93 -7.71
C TYR A 22 -3.92 -9.45 -8.56
N ASN A 23 -5.04 -10.19 -8.55
CA ASN A 23 -6.27 -9.84 -9.25
C ASN A 23 -7.00 -8.63 -8.62
N ASN A 24 -6.70 -8.29 -7.37
CA ASN A 24 -7.17 -7.06 -6.71
C ASN A 24 -6.18 -5.91 -6.90
N LEU A 25 -4.89 -6.22 -6.99
CA LEU A 25 -3.78 -5.27 -7.13
C LEU A 25 -3.28 -5.20 -8.58
N GLN A 26 -4.21 -5.15 -9.53
CA GLN A 26 -3.90 -5.24 -10.96
C GLN A 26 -2.99 -4.12 -11.43
N GLU A 27 -3.04 -2.93 -10.82
CA GLU A 27 -2.13 -1.83 -11.19
C GLU A 27 -0.71 -2.02 -10.66
N CYS A 28 -0.51 -2.95 -9.72
CA CYS A 28 0.78 -3.23 -9.11
C CYS A 28 1.47 -4.44 -9.73
N PHE A 29 0.71 -5.48 -10.12
CA PHE A 29 1.27 -6.77 -10.54
C PHE A 29 0.64 -7.30 -11.82
N ASP A 30 1.49 -7.86 -12.70
CA ASP A 30 1.12 -8.56 -13.95
C ASP A 30 0.95 -10.08 -13.76
N GLY A 31 0.78 -10.52 -12.51
CA GLY A 31 0.69 -11.93 -12.16
C GLY A 31 0.81 -12.13 -10.66
N LYS A 32 0.97 -13.38 -10.21
CA LYS A 32 1.10 -13.71 -8.78
C LYS A 32 2.10 -12.80 -8.08
N ILE A 33 1.72 -12.24 -6.92
CA ILE A 33 2.52 -11.26 -6.17
C ILE A 33 3.94 -11.78 -5.97
N GLY A 34 4.91 -11.04 -6.53
CA GLY A 34 6.32 -11.38 -6.51
C GLY A 34 7.17 -10.28 -7.14
N PRO A 35 8.50 -10.36 -7.03
CA PRO A 35 9.39 -9.34 -7.61
C PRO A 35 9.32 -9.31 -9.14
N GLU A 36 9.24 -10.46 -9.80
CA GLU A 36 9.23 -10.56 -11.28
C GLU A 36 7.89 -10.17 -11.92
N THR A 37 6.84 -9.98 -11.13
CA THR A 37 5.51 -9.59 -11.62
C THR A 37 5.21 -8.12 -11.40
N LEU A 38 6.15 -7.34 -10.85
CA LEU A 38 6.06 -5.87 -10.84
C LEU A 38 6.30 -5.34 -12.25
N TYR A 39 5.52 -4.32 -12.65
CA TYR A 39 5.71 -3.66 -13.94
C TYR A 39 7.08 -3.00 -14.07
N LYS A 40 7.79 -3.34 -15.15
CA LYS A 40 9.10 -2.79 -15.53
C LYS A 40 8.91 -1.66 -16.55
N ILE A 41 9.93 -0.80 -16.69
CA ILE A 41 9.86 0.41 -17.53
C ILE A 41 9.53 0.12 -19.01
N GLU A 42 9.90 -1.06 -19.51
CA GLU A 42 9.66 -1.44 -20.91
C GLU A 42 8.35 -2.21 -21.14
N ASP A 43 7.59 -2.50 -20.08
CA ASP A 43 6.35 -3.26 -20.19
C ASP A 43 5.29 -2.47 -20.96
N SER A 44 4.42 -3.20 -21.66
CA SER A 44 3.39 -2.63 -22.52
C SER A 44 2.51 -1.62 -21.77
N ARG A 45 2.07 -1.95 -20.55
CA ARG A 45 1.25 -1.07 -19.72
C ARG A 45 1.92 0.27 -19.41
N VAL A 46 3.23 0.27 -19.15
CA VAL A 46 3.99 1.50 -18.86
C VAL A 46 4.17 2.33 -20.14
N LYS A 47 4.40 1.68 -21.28
CA LYS A 47 4.46 2.37 -22.58
C LYS A 47 3.11 2.96 -22.99
N GLU A 48 2.01 2.28 -22.71
CA GLU A 48 0.66 2.78 -22.99
C GLU A 48 0.27 3.93 -22.04
N SER A 49 0.69 3.92 -20.78
CA SER A 49 0.39 5.03 -19.85
C SER A 49 1.00 6.36 -20.32
N ALA A 50 2.18 6.31 -20.95
CA ALA A 50 2.86 7.46 -21.54
C ALA A 50 2.12 8.07 -22.77
N LYS A 51 1.14 7.35 -23.35
CA LYS A 51 0.34 7.85 -24.48
C LYS A 51 -0.95 8.53 -24.04
N THR A 52 -1.27 8.48 -22.74
CA THR A 52 -2.47 9.12 -22.20
C THR A 52 -2.33 10.64 -22.20
N ARG A 53 -3.45 11.36 -22.05
CA ARG A 53 -3.46 12.83 -21.93
C ARG A 53 -3.33 13.31 -20.47
N LEU A 54 -3.06 12.40 -19.55
CA LEU A 54 -2.95 12.73 -18.13
C LEU A 54 -1.67 13.52 -17.86
N LEU A 55 -1.83 14.65 -17.20
CA LEU A 55 -0.74 15.51 -16.76
C LEU A 55 -0.25 15.08 -15.38
N LEU A 56 1.01 15.39 -15.08
CA LEU A 56 1.65 15.03 -13.81
C LEU A 56 0.81 15.43 -12.58
N HIS A 57 0.28 16.65 -12.58
CA HIS A 57 -0.48 17.18 -11.43
C HIS A 57 -1.81 16.44 -11.21
N GLU A 58 -2.45 15.92 -12.27
CA GLU A 58 -3.69 15.15 -12.18
C GLU A 58 -3.41 13.80 -11.52
N VAL A 59 -2.34 13.12 -11.97
CA VAL A 59 -1.91 11.84 -11.41
C VAL A 59 -1.48 11.99 -9.95
N LEU A 60 -0.73 13.04 -9.61
CA LEU A 60 -0.35 13.32 -8.21
C LEU A 60 -1.58 13.61 -7.32
N SER A 61 -2.55 14.36 -7.84
CA SER A 61 -3.77 14.68 -7.09
C SER A 61 -4.61 13.42 -6.80
N SER A 62 -4.58 12.43 -7.70
CA SER A 62 -5.38 11.19 -7.57
C SER A 62 -5.11 10.40 -6.28
N ILE A 63 -3.90 10.48 -5.72
CA ILE A 63 -3.52 9.78 -4.48
C ILE A 63 -3.63 10.66 -3.22
N SER A 64 -4.15 11.88 -3.36
CA SER A 64 -4.34 12.79 -2.24
C SER A 64 -5.42 12.29 -1.28
N PHE A 65 -5.36 12.71 -0.02
CA PHE A 65 -6.40 12.40 0.96
C PHE A 65 -7.78 12.92 0.52
N GLY A 66 -7.85 14.06 -0.17
CA GLY A 66 -9.10 14.62 -0.68
C GLY A 66 -9.73 13.78 -1.80
N SER A 67 -8.90 13.19 -2.67
CA SER A 67 -9.38 12.33 -3.76
C SER A 67 -9.72 10.91 -3.29
N LEU A 68 -8.93 10.33 -2.38
CA LEU A 68 -9.15 8.98 -1.88
C LEU A 68 -10.23 8.94 -0.79
N GLY A 69 -10.16 9.84 0.19
CA GLY A 69 -10.97 9.78 1.41
C GLY A 69 -10.54 8.66 2.37
N ALA A 70 -10.90 8.82 3.64
CA ALA A 70 -10.46 7.92 4.71
C ALA A 70 -10.91 6.46 4.52
N GLU A 71 -12.08 6.23 3.93
CA GLU A 71 -12.68 4.91 3.76
C GLU A 71 -11.97 4.07 2.67
N ASN A 72 -11.36 4.72 1.69
CA ASN A 72 -10.57 4.02 0.65
C ASN A 72 -9.10 3.81 1.08
N ILE A 73 -8.63 4.53 2.10
CA ILE A 73 -7.27 4.37 2.65
C ILE A 73 -7.25 3.32 3.78
N ARG A 74 -8.21 3.38 4.70
CA ARG A 74 -8.28 2.46 5.85
C ARG A 74 -9.28 1.33 5.58
N GLY A 75 -8.76 0.13 5.33
CA GLY A 75 -9.56 -1.10 5.25
C GLY A 75 -9.29 -2.09 6.39
N GLY A 76 -9.73 -3.34 6.20
CA GLY A 76 -9.52 -4.46 7.13
C GLY A 76 -10.65 -4.69 8.13
N ASN A 77 -10.52 -5.76 8.93
CA ASN A 77 -11.48 -6.13 9.98
C ASN A 77 -11.10 -5.59 11.37
N GLY A 78 -10.00 -4.83 11.47
CA GLY A 78 -9.52 -4.24 12.72
C GLY A 78 -8.74 -5.21 13.61
N LYS A 79 -8.52 -6.44 13.15
CA LYS A 79 -7.69 -7.48 13.80
C LYS A 79 -6.76 -8.16 12.79
N ASP A 80 -6.43 -7.46 11.70
CA ASP A 80 -5.64 -7.98 10.58
C ASP A 80 -4.14 -8.10 10.88
N GLY A 81 -3.70 -7.74 12.08
CA GLY A 81 -2.34 -8.01 12.56
C GLY A 81 -1.21 -7.38 11.75
N CYS A 82 -1.48 -6.33 10.96
CA CYS A 82 -0.43 -5.65 10.19
C CYS A 82 0.43 -4.76 11.09
N ASN A 83 1.58 -5.28 11.51
CA ASN A 83 2.53 -4.50 12.32
C ASN A 83 3.24 -3.38 11.54
N LEU A 84 3.25 -3.41 10.20
CA LEU A 84 3.87 -2.37 9.36
C LEU A 84 3.15 -1.02 9.42
N VAL A 85 1.90 -1.00 9.91
CA VAL A 85 1.10 0.22 10.08
C VAL A 85 0.90 0.58 11.56
N ARG A 86 1.67 -0.03 12.47
CA ARG A 86 1.64 0.26 13.90
C ARG A 86 3.00 0.79 14.35
N ALA A 87 3.08 2.08 14.65
CA ALA A 87 4.26 2.70 15.25
C ALA A 87 4.33 2.47 16.79
N ASP A 88 3.21 2.16 17.42
CA ASP A 88 3.17 1.85 18.87
C ASP A 88 3.84 0.49 19.21
N ASN A 89 4.05 0.23 20.50
CA ASN A 89 4.75 -0.94 21.04
C ASN A 89 4.25 -2.27 20.42
N ASN A 90 5.20 -3.14 20.06
CA ASN A 90 4.97 -4.42 19.39
C ASN A 90 4.34 -4.30 17.97
N GLY A 91 4.40 -3.12 17.37
CA GLY A 91 4.19 -2.90 15.95
C GLY A 91 5.47 -3.16 15.15
N ILE A 92 6.05 -2.09 14.60
CA ILE A 92 7.31 -2.15 13.83
C ILE A 92 8.48 -2.65 14.67
N LEU A 93 8.56 -2.22 15.94
CA LEU A 93 9.58 -2.68 16.88
C LEU A 93 8.95 -3.58 17.95
N LYS A 94 9.60 -4.71 18.22
CA LYS A 94 9.21 -5.60 19.32
C LYS A 94 9.72 -5.02 20.65
N GLY A 95 8.81 -4.82 21.61
CA GLY A 95 9.16 -4.28 22.93
C GLY A 95 9.45 -2.78 22.97
N GLY A 96 9.08 -2.01 21.94
CA GLY A 96 9.18 -0.56 21.95
C GLY A 96 8.54 0.10 20.72
N SER A 97 8.70 1.42 20.63
CA SER A 97 8.20 2.27 19.53
C SER A 97 9.38 3.01 18.87
N PRO A 98 9.30 3.39 17.59
CA PRO A 98 10.34 4.17 16.93
C PRO A 98 10.26 5.64 17.38
N THR A 99 10.83 5.94 18.56
CA THR A 99 10.70 7.26 19.20
C THR A 99 11.67 8.33 18.69
N ARG A 100 12.72 7.94 17.97
CA ARG A 100 13.78 8.87 17.52
C ARG A 100 13.41 9.63 16.26
N HIS A 101 12.62 9.01 15.40
CA HIS A 101 12.26 9.53 14.09
C HIS A 101 10.81 9.19 13.77
N ASN A 102 10.08 10.17 13.26
CA ASN A 102 8.77 9.91 12.68
C ASN A 102 8.94 8.99 11.46
N LEU A 103 8.16 7.91 11.43
CA LEU A 103 8.18 6.99 10.30
C LEU A 103 7.34 7.56 9.16
N THR A 104 7.83 7.41 7.93
CA THR A 104 7.06 7.70 6.73
C THR A 104 7.20 6.61 5.68
N TRP A 105 6.10 6.25 5.02
CA TRP A 105 6.12 5.46 3.79
C TRP A 105 5.89 6.38 2.58
N GLY A 106 6.61 6.12 1.49
CA GLY A 106 6.42 6.84 0.22
C GLY A 106 6.95 8.27 0.19
N GLY A 107 7.89 8.64 1.07
CA GLY A 107 8.50 9.98 1.07
C GLY A 107 7.57 11.09 1.56
N GLY A 108 6.66 10.79 2.48
CA GLY A 108 5.69 11.75 3.02
C GLY A 108 4.23 11.43 2.70
N VAL A 109 3.94 10.36 1.95
CA VAL A 109 2.58 9.96 1.58
C VAL A 109 1.81 9.43 2.79
N MET A 110 2.42 8.56 3.60
CA MET A 110 1.83 8.02 4.82
C MET A 110 2.78 8.24 6.00
N ASN A 111 2.41 9.15 6.90
CA ASN A 111 3.23 9.56 8.04
C ASN A 111 2.66 9.02 9.35
N PHE A 112 3.54 8.56 10.24
CA PHE A 112 3.19 8.06 11.57
C PHE A 112 3.78 8.97 12.63
N GLY A 113 3.02 9.15 13.71
CA GLY A 113 3.54 9.76 14.93
C GLY A 113 4.55 8.85 15.63
N SER A 114 5.45 9.48 16.38
CA SER A 114 6.34 8.86 17.35
C SER A 114 5.63 8.57 18.67
#